data_AF-A0A292Z4R8-F1
#
_entry.id   AF-A0A292Z4R8-F1
#
_cell.length_a   1.000
_cell.length_b   1.000
_cell.length_c   1.000
_cell.angle_alpha   90.00
_cell.angle_beta   90.00
_cell.angle_gamma   90.00
#
_symmetry.space_group_name_H-M   'P 1'
#
loop_
_entity.id
_entity.type
_entity.pdbx_description
1 polymer ?
#
loop_
_entity_poly.entity_id
_entity_poly.type
_entity_poly.pdbx_seq_one_letter_code
_entity_poly.pdbx_strand_id
1 'polypeptide(L)' 'MAGPLVRSSYRAGRLYAQTVAARGEELSPGLAHLASEGAASQEARSLLARG' A
#
# COMPACT_ATOMS: atom_id res chain seq x y z
N MET A 1 5.88 10.45 1.96
CA MET A 1 6.63 9.71 2.99
C MET A 1 7.71 8.89 2.32
N ALA A 2 8.94 9.38 2.40
CA ALA A 2 10.14 8.59 2.14
C ALA A 2 10.84 8.47 3.50
N GLY A 3 11.10 7.25 3.94
CA GLY A 3 11.79 6.96 5.19
C GLY A 3 12.44 5.58 5.09
N PRO A 4 13.56 5.34 5.81
CA PRO A 4 14.44 4.19 5.60
C PRO A 4 13.82 2.82 5.87
N LEU A 5 12.59 2.76 6.39
CA LEU A 5 11.85 1.51 6.65
C LEU A 5 10.50 1.44 5.91
N VAL A 6 10.18 2.42 5.06
CA VAL A 6 8.98 2.33 4.21
C VAL A 6 9.30 1.30 3.13
N ARG A 7 8.90 0.05 3.35
CA ARG A 7 9.10 -1.04 2.39
C ARG A 7 8.43 -0.66 1.07
N SER A 8 9.24 -0.45 0.03
CA SER A 8 8.77 -0.07 -1.32
C SER A 8 7.69 -1.02 -1.86
N SER A 9 7.75 -2.29 -1.46
CA SER A 9 6.78 -3.33 -1.81
C SER A 9 5.34 -3.02 -1.37
N TYR A 10 5.14 -2.31 -0.26
CA TYR A 10 3.79 -1.98 0.22
C TYR A 10 3.07 -1.02 -0.72
N ARG A 11 3.78 0.02 -1.17
CA ARG A 11 3.26 0.93 -2.21
C ARG A 11 3.08 0.23 -3.55
N ALA A 12 3.95 -0.71 -3.89
CA ALA A 12 3.87 -1.43 -5.16
C ALA A 12 2.55 -2.22 -5.26
N GLY A 13 2.13 -2.89 -4.18
CA GLY A 13 0.86 -3.61 -4.14
C GLY A 13 -0.36 -2.71 -4.38
N ARG A 14 -0.44 -1.59 -3.66
CA ARG A 14 -1.53 -0.63 -3.83
C ARG A 14 -1.50 0.05 -5.22
N LEU A 15 -0.32 0.39 -5.73
CA LEU A 15 -0.16 0.99 -7.05
C LEU A 15 -0.62 0.03 -8.16
N TYR A 16 -0.31 -1.25 -8.03
CA TYR A 16 -0.81 -2.29 -8.93
C TYR A 16 -2.34 -2.37 -8.89
N ALA A 17 -2.95 -2.45 -7.70
CA ALA A 17 -4.41 -2.45 -7.54
C ALA A 17 -5.09 -1.22 -8.17
N GLN A 18 -4.51 -0.03 -7.97
CA GLN A 18 -4.99 1.22 -8.58
C GLN A 18 -4.87 1.20 -10.12
N THR A 19 -3.79 0.63 -10.66
CA THR A 19 -3.56 0.55 -12.11
C THR A 19 -4.54 -0.40 -12.78
N VAL A 20 -4.80 -1.56 -12.17
CA VAL A 20 -5.81 -2.54 -12.63
C VAL A 20 -7.20 -1.88 -12.67
N ALA A 21 -7.60 -1.21 -11.58
CA ALA A 21 -8.88 -0.49 -11.53
C ALA A 21 -8.96 0.65 -12.57
N ALA A 22 -7.89 1.42 -12.76
CA ALA A 22 -7.84 2.51 -13.74
C ALA A 22 -7.95 2.01 -15.19
N ARG A 23 -7.61 0.75 -15.44
CA ARG A 23 -7.79 0.08 -16.74
C ARG A 23 -9.16 -0.56 -16.92
N GLY A 24 -10.02 -0.54 -15.90
CA GLY A 24 -11.31 -1.22 -15.91
C GLY A 24 -11.18 -2.75 -15.80
N GLU A 25 -10.03 -3.24 -15.32
CA GLU A 25 -9.78 -4.66 -15.09
C GLU A 25 -10.16 -5.03 -13.65
N GLU A 26 -10.39 -6.33 -13.42
CA GLU A 26 -10.63 -6.87 -12.07
C GLU A 26 -9.36 -7.53 -11.51
N LEU A 27 -9.14 -7.36 -10.21
CA LEU A 27 -8.08 -8.07 -9.50
C LEU A 27 -8.45 -9.55 -9.33
N SER A 28 -7.46 -10.42 -9.53
CA SER A 28 -7.58 -11.82 -9.15
C SER A 28 -7.93 -11.95 -7.65
N PRO A 29 -8.75 -12.95 -7.23
CA PRO A 29 -9.16 -13.10 -5.84
C PRO A 29 -8.01 -13.13 -4.82
N GLY A 30 -6.88 -13.77 -5.18
CA GLY A 30 -5.70 -13.81 -4.31
C GLY A 30 -5.02 -12.46 -4.09
N LEU A 31 -5.30 -11.47 -4.96
CA LEU A 31 -4.73 -10.12 -4.94
C LEU A 31 -5.72 -9.07 -4.42
N ALA A 32 -6.95 -9.47 -4.07
CA ALA A 32 -7.96 -8.53 -3.55
C ALA A 32 -7.49 -7.77 -2.29
N HIS A 33 -6.61 -8.39 -1.49
CA HIS A 33 -6.01 -7.77 -0.31
C HIS A 33 -5.17 -6.52 -0.64
N LEU A 34 -4.64 -6.41 -1.85
CA LEU A 34 -3.86 -5.23 -2.28
C LEU A 34 -4.71 -3.95 -2.35
N ALA A 35 -6.04 -4.10 -2.51
CA ALA A 35 -6.98 -2.98 -2.50
C ALA A 35 -7.46 -2.59 -1.09
N SER A 36 -7.38 -3.50 -0.11
CA SER A 36 -7.95 -3.32 1.24
C SER A 36 -6.97 -2.79 2.28
N GLU A 37 -5.66 -2.95 2.09
CA GLU A 37 -4.72 -2.65 3.17
C GLU A 37 -4.48 -1.15 3.40
N GLY A 38 -5.05 -0.68 4.52
CA GLY A 38 -4.39 0.06 5.61
C GLY A 38 -3.51 1.25 5.25
N ALA A 39 -3.90 2.44 5.72
CA ALA A 39 -3.10 3.64 5.52
C ALA A 39 -1.71 3.50 6.18
N ALA A 40 -0.66 3.55 5.35
CA ALA A 40 0.75 3.70 5.76
C ALA A 40 0.99 4.83 6.79
N SER A 41 0.02 5.73 6.98
CA SER A 41 0.01 6.75 8.02
C SER A 41 0.02 6.20 9.45
N GLN A 42 -0.50 4.99 9.72
CA GLN A 42 -0.51 4.43 11.08
C GLN A 42 0.89 3.96 11.51
N GLU A 43 1.61 3.25 10.64
CA GLU A 43 2.99 2.84 10.91
C GLU A 43 3.94 4.04 10.98
N ALA A 44 3.74 5.01 10.11
CA ALA A 44 4.44 6.29 10.11
C ALA A 44 4.33 7.04 11.44
N ARG A 45 3.11 7.17 11.97
CA ARG A 45 2.87 7.79 13.27
C ARG A 45 3.57 7.03 14.38
N SER A 46 3.58 5.69 14.32
CA SER A 46 4.29 4.87 15.29
C SER A 46 5.80 5.08 15.26
N LEU A 47 6.39 5.30 14.07
CA LEU A 47 7.82 5.58 13.90
C LEU A 47 8.19 7.00 14.36
N LEU A 48 7.35 7.99 14.04
CA LEU A 48 7.52 9.38 14.48
C LEU A 48 7.28 9.57 15.98
N ALA A 49 6.42 8.76 16.60
CA ALA A 49 6.16 8.81 18.05
C ALA A 49 7.26 8.12 18.90
N ARG A 50 8.20 7.42 18.26
CA ARG A 50 9.33 6.74 18.91
C ARG A 50 10.66 7.52 18.81
N GLY A 51 10.67 8.68 18.15
CA GLY A 51 11.81 9.60 18.07
C GLY A 51 11.50 10.89 18.80
#